data_AF-A0A4Q3TFG7-F1
#
_entry.id   AF-A0A4Q3TFG7-F1
#
_cell.length_a   1.000
_cell.length_b   1.000
_cell.length_c   1.000
_cell.angle_alpha   90.00
_cell.angle_beta   90.00
_cell.angle_gamma   90.00
#
_symmetry.space_group_name_H-M   'P 1'
#
loop_
_entity.id
_entity.type
_entity.pdbx_description
1 polymer ?
#
loop_
_entity_poly.entity_id
_entity_poly.type
_entity_poly.pdbx_seq_one_letter_code
_entity_poly.pdbx_strand_id
1 'polypeptide(L)'
;PDATIHLDFALHRLANVVERLNIYPENMQKNIDLLGGLVHSQRVMLALTQAGVSREDAYAAVQENAMKVWRGEGRFLDFLKADARVTLPESQLEALFDLGYHTKHVDTVFARVFGEG
;
A
#
# COMPACT_ATOMS: atom_id res chain seq x y z
N PRO A 1 -2.47 34.35 -29.22
CA PRO A 1 -3.67 33.68 -29.81
C PRO A 1 -3.52 32.15 -29.81
N ASP A 2 -2.43 31.64 -30.36
CA ASP A 2 -2.22 30.20 -30.56
C ASP A 2 -2.09 29.42 -29.24
N ALA A 3 -1.35 29.96 -28.27
CA ALA A 3 -1.17 29.32 -26.97
C ALA A 3 -2.50 29.13 -26.21
N THR A 4 -3.40 30.13 -26.25
CA THR A 4 -4.69 30.07 -25.55
C THR A 4 -5.70 29.18 -26.28
N ILE A 5 -5.69 29.17 -27.62
CA ILE A 5 -6.51 28.25 -28.44
C ILE A 5 -6.06 26.80 -28.22
N HIS A 6 -4.75 26.56 -28.19
CA HIS A 6 -4.23 25.21 -27.97
C HIS A 6 -4.56 24.69 -26.57
N LEU A 7 -4.45 25.55 -25.54
CA LEU A 7 -4.80 25.18 -24.18
C LEU A 7 -6.29 24.83 -24.05
N ASP A 8 -7.17 25.63 -24.66
CA ASP A 8 -8.62 25.35 -24.67
C ASP A 8 -8.93 23.96 -25.26
N PHE A 9 -8.32 23.64 -26.41
CA PHE A 9 -8.45 22.32 -27.02
C PHE A 9 -7.91 21.19 -26.13
N ALA A 10 -6.73 21.38 -25.54
CA ALA A 10 -6.09 20.38 -24.69
C ALA A 10 -6.93 20.08 -23.43
N LEU A 11 -7.51 21.11 -22.80
CA LEU A 11 -8.37 20.97 -21.62
C LEU A 11 -9.66 20.21 -21.96
N HIS A 12 -10.34 20.57 -23.06
CA HIS A 12 -11.52 19.84 -23.51
C HIS A 12 -11.20 18.38 -23.83
N ARG A 13 -10.06 18.11 -24.47
CA ARG A 13 -9.64 16.74 -24.78
C ARG A 13 -9.36 15.94 -23.52
N LEU A 14 -8.65 16.52 -22.54
CA LEU A 14 -8.34 15.85 -21.27
C LEU A 14 -9.61 15.57 -20.45
N ALA A 15 -10.54 16.53 -20.37
CA ALA A 15 -11.81 16.34 -19.68
C ALA A 15 -12.57 15.13 -20.23
N ASN A 16 -12.65 15.00 -21.55
CA ASN A 16 -13.28 13.84 -22.21
C ASN A 16 -12.56 12.52 -21.92
N VAL A 17 -11.23 12.52 -21.81
CA VAL A 17 -10.46 11.32 -21.46
C VAL A 17 -10.77 10.89 -20.03
N VAL A 18 -10.79 11.83 -19.08
CA VAL A 18 -11.10 11.55 -17.67
C VAL A 18 -12.54 11.07 -17.50
N GLU A 19 -13.51 11.73 -18.15
CA GLU A 19 -14.93 11.38 -18.10
C GLU A 19 -15.21 9.96 -18.62
N ARG A 20 -14.45 9.50 -19.62
CA ARG A 20 -14.62 8.20 -20.26
C ARG A 20 -13.59 7.16 -19.83
N LEU A 21 -12.84 7.42 -18.76
CA LEU A 21 -11.79 6.53 -18.30
C LEU A 21 -12.38 5.26 -17.69
N ASN A 22 -12.10 4.10 -18.29
CA ASN A 22 -12.49 2.81 -17.74
C ASN A 22 -11.57 2.41 -16.59
N ILE A 23 -12.13 2.22 -15.40
CA ILE A 23 -11.42 1.73 -14.22
C ILE A 23 -11.68 0.24 -14.04
N TYR A 24 -10.64 -0.52 -13.74
CA TYR A 24 -10.71 -1.98 -13.50
C TYR A 24 -10.26 -2.30 -12.07
N PRO A 25 -11.17 -2.22 -11.07
CA PRO A 25 -10.81 -2.42 -9.66
C PRO A 25 -10.15 -3.76 -9.37
N GLU A 26 -10.59 -4.83 -10.04
CA GLU A 26 -10.02 -6.18 -9.89
C GLU A 26 -8.55 -6.23 -10.29
N ASN A 27 -8.17 -5.55 -11.38
CA ASN A 27 -6.79 -5.46 -11.82
C ASN A 27 -5.95 -4.62 -10.85
N MET A 28 -6.52 -3.57 -10.26
CA MET A 28 -5.85 -2.77 -9.24
C MET A 28 -5.54 -3.62 -8.00
N GLN A 29 -6.53 -4.37 -7.50
CA GLN A 29 -6.36 -5.26 -6.35
C GLN A 29 -5.33 -6.36 -6.65
N LYS A 30 -5.46 -7.03 -7.80
CA LYS A 30 -4.51 -8.04 -8.26
C LYS A 30 -3.08 -7.50 -8.27
N ASN A 31 -2.86 -6.28 -8.77
CA ASN A 31 -1.54 -5.66 -8.83
C ASN A 31 -0.95 -5.38 -7.44
N ILE A 32 -1.78 -4.99 -6.47
CA ILE A 32 -1.36 -4.82 -5.08
C ILE A 32 -0.95 -6.18 -4.47
N ASP A 33 -1.71 -7.23 -4.78
CA ASP A 33 -1.49 -8.58 -4.25
C ASP A 33 -0.30 -9.32 -4.91
N LEU A 34 0.18 -8.86 -6.08
CA LEU A 34 1.28 -9.50 -6.82
C LEU A 34 2.54 -9.72 -5.99
N LEU A 35 2.80 -8.82 -5.04
CA LEU A 35 3.97 -8.91 -4.17
C LEU A 35 3.66 -9.58 -2.83
N GLY A 36 2.63 -10.41 -2.74
CA GLY A 36 2.40 -11.31 -1.60
C GLY A 36 2.33 -10.62 -0.23
N GLY A 37 1.87 -9.36 -0.19
CA GLY A 37 1.76 -8.55 1.02
C GLY A 37 2.95 -7.65 1.36
N LEU A 38 3.97 -7.53 0.48
CA LEU A 38 5.14 -6.67 0.72
C LEU A 38 4.82 -5.19 0.97
N VAL A 39 3.67 -4.70 0.49
CA VAL A 39 3.18 -3.34 0.77
C VAL A 39 3.03 -3.07 2.28
N HIS A 40 2.89 -4.10 3.10
CA HIS A 40 2.77 -3.99 4.56
C HIS A 40 4.10 -4.04 5.32
N SER A 41 5.24 -4.19 4.63
CA SER A 41 6.58 -4.28 5.25
C SER A 41 6.88 -3.17 6.26
N GLN A 42 6.53 -1.92 5.94
CA GLN A 42 6.70 -0.80 6.86
C GLN A 42 5.87 -0.95 8.13
N ARG A 43 4.62 -1.42 8.03
CA ARG A 43 3.75 -1.62 9.20
C ARG A 43 4.32 -2.69 10.11
N VAL A 44 4.81 -3.78 9.54
CA VAL A 44 5.49 -4.86 10.30
C VAL A 44 6.72 -4.33 11.01
N MET A 45 7.59 -3.61 10.32
CA MET A 45 8.81 -3.04 10.93
C MET A 45 8.46 -2.12 12.11
N LEU A 46 7.47 -1.23 11.95
CA LEU A 46 7.05 -0.32 13.01
C LEU A 46 6.44 -1.07 14.20
N ALA A 47 5.58 -2.07 13.95
CA ALA A 47 4.97 -2.86 15.00
C ALA A 47 6.01 -3.64 15.81
N LEU A 48 7.03 -4.21 15.15
CA LEU A 48 8.15 -4.88 15.83
C LEU A 48 8.91 -3.91 16.74
N THR A 49 9.25 -2.72 16.24
CA THR A 49 9.92 -1.71 17.07
C THR A 49 9.07 -1.26 18.26
N GLN A 50 7.76 -1.14 18.08
CA GLN A 50 6.83 -0.81 19.15
C GLN A 50 6.68 -1.94 20.18
N ALA A 51 6.87 -3.20 19.75
CA ALA A 51 6.90 -4.36 20.63
C ALA A 51 8.26 -4.57 21.32
N GLY A 52 9.21 -3.65 21.15
CA GLY A 52 10.51 -3.68 21.84
C GLY A 52 11.63 -4.37 21.08
N VAL A 53 11.41 -4.81 19.83
CA VAL A 53 12.48 -5.30 18.96
C VAL A 53 13.37 -4.12 18.55
N SER A 54 14.69 -4.31 18.54
CA SER A 54 15.61 -3.26 18.11
C SER A 54 15.30 -2.84 16.66
N ARG A 55 15.55 -1.59 16.31
CA ARG A 55 15.32 -1.10 14.93
C ARG A 55 16.13 -1.88 13.90
N GLU A 56 17.35 -2.26 14.26
CA GLU A 56 18.25 -3.05 13.42
C GLU A 56 17.70 -4.46 13.20
N ASP A 57 17.29 -5.15 14.27
CA ASP A 57 16.71 -6.50 14.18
C ASP A 57 15.38 -6.51 13.43
N ALA A 58 14.53 -5.52 13.68
CA ALA A 58 13.24 -5.37 12.99
C ALA A 58 13.46 -5.13 11.49
N TYR A 59 14.45 -4.30 11.13
CA TYR A 59 14.80 -4.05 9.74
C TYR A 59 15.37 -5.31 9.07
N ALA A 60 16.30 -6.02 9.72
CA ALA A 60 16.88 -7.25 9.20
C ALA A 60 15.81 -8.34 8.98
N ALA A 61 14.93 -8.56 9.97
CA ALA A 61 13.85 -9.53 9.87
C ALA A 61 12.88 -9.21 8.73
N VAL A 62 12.46 -7.94 8.61
CA VAL A 62 11.54 -7.51 7.55
C VAL A 62 12.21 -7.61 6.18
N GLN A 63 13.45 -7.14 6.04
CA GLN A 63 14.17 -7.14 4.78
C GLN A 63 14.45 -8.56 4.28
N GLU A 64 14.98 -9.44 5.13
CA GLU A 64 15.29 -10.82 4.74
C GLU A 64 14.04 -11.58 4.28
N ASN A 65 12.94 -11.48 5.03
CA ASN A 65 11.69 -12.12 4.66
C ASN A 65 11.05 -11.48 3.41
N ALA A 66 11.19 -10.17 3.24
CA ALA A 66 10.73 -9.50 2.04
C ALA A 66 11.47 -9.96 0.78
N MET A 67 12.78 -10.19 0.88
CA MET A 67 13.58 -10.68 -0.24
C MET A 67 13.21 -12.11 -0.68
N LYS A 68 12.73 -12.96 0.22
CA LYS A 68 12.19 -14.30 -0.14
C LYS A 68 10.95 -14.18 -1.02
N VAL A 69 10.04 -13.27 -0.65
CA VAL A 69 8.82 -12.99 -1.42
C VAL A 69 9.17 -12.41 -2.78
N TRP A 70 10.14 -11.50 -2.84
CA TRP A 70 10.63 -10.94 -4.11
C TRP A 70 11.17 -12.00 -5.08
N ARG A 71 11.76 -13.08 -4.53
CA ARG A 71 12.22 -14.24 -5.31
C ARG A 71 11.11 -15.25 -5.63
N GLY A 72 9.87 -14.97 -5.24
CA GLY A 72 8.70 -15.82 -5.52
C GLY A 72 8.61 -17.07 -4.63
N GLU A 73 9.27 -17.06 -3.47
CA GLU A 73 9.37 -18.25 -2.60
C GLU A 73 8.10 -18.51 -1.77
N GLY A 74 7.16 -17.56 -1.70
CA GLY A 74 5.97 -17.68 -0.87
C GLY A 74 5.36 -16.33 -0.46
N ARG A 75 4.49 -16.35 0.56
CA ARG A 75 3.81 -15.14 1.06
C ARG A 75 4.58 -14.51 2.21
N PHE A 76 4.53 -13.18 2.29
CA PHE A 76 5.30 -12.43 3.29
C PHE A 76 4.88 -12.76 4.73
N LEU A 77 3.58 -12.85 4.97
CA LEU A 77 3.02 -13.17 6.29
C LEU A 77 3.51 -14.53 6.81
N ASP A 78 3.57 -15.54 5.95
CA ASP A 78 3.97 -16.89 6.35
C ASP A 78 5.46 -16.94 6.76
N PHE A 79 6.31 -16.20 6.04
CA PHE A 79 7.72 -16.06 6.41
C PHE A 79 7.93 -15.31 7.73
N LEU A 80 7.14 -14.27 7.98
CA LEU A 80 7.21 -13.54 9.24
C LEU A 80 6.75 -14.39 10.43
N LYS A 81 5.69 -15.20 10.27
CA LYS A 81 5.24 -16.13 11.32
C LYS A 81 6.30 -17.17 11.70
N ALA A 82 7.17 -17.52 10.76
CA ALA A 82 8.24 -18.49 10.97
C ALA A 82 9.55 -17.87 11.50
N ASP A 83 9.66 -16.54 11.58
CA ASP A 83 10.88 -15.85 11.99
C ASP A 83 10.88 -15.57 13.50
N ALA A 84 11.84 -16.14 14.23
CA ALA A 84 11.93 -16.01 15.68
C ALA A 84 12.15 -14.56 16.17
N ARG A 85 12.60 -13.64 15.29
CA ARG A 85 12.71 -12.20 15.61
C ARG A 85 11.35 -11.50 15.61
N VAL A 86 10.33 -12.11 15.01
CA VAL A 86 8.95 -11.60 14.97
C VAL A 86 8.23 -12.05 16.24
N THR A 87 8.32 -11.22 17.28
CA THR A 87 7.77 -11.53 18.61
C THR A 87 6.28 -11.21 18.77
N LEU A 88 5.63 -10.74 17.71
CA LEU A 88 4.21 -10.38 17.72
C LEU A 88 3.34 -11.64 17.74
N PRO A 89 2.22 -11.66 18.49
CA PRO A 89 1.20 -12.70 18.35
C PRO A 89 0.70 -12.81 16.91
N GLU A 90 0.40 -14.02 16.43
CA GLU A 90 -0.03 -14.24 15.05
C GLU A 90 -1.24 -13.38 14.66
N SER A 91 -2.22 -13.23 15.55
CA SER A 91 -3.41 -12.41 15.32
C SER A 91 -3.06 -10.92 15.16
N GLN A 92 -2.09 -10.42 15.91
CA GLN A 92 -1.61 -9.05 15.77
C GLN A 92 -0.86 -8.87 14.45
N LEU A 93 -0.05 -9.86 14.07
CA LEU A 93 0.69 -9.83 12.81
C LEU A 93 -0.25 -9.86 11.61
N GLU A 94 -1.27 -10.73 11.62
CA GLU A 94 -2.31 -10.80 10.58
C GLU A 94 -3.04 -9.47 10.40
N ALA A 95 -3.38 -8.78 11.48
CA ALA A 95 -4.02 -7.46 11.43
C ALA A 95 -3.16 -6.38 10.75
N LEU A 96 -1.84 -6.57 10.62
CA LEU A 96 -0.96 -5.65 9.90
C LEU A 96 -1.10 -5.78 8.37
N PHE A 97 -1.75 -6.83 7.88
CA PHE A 97 -1.98 -7.10 6.46
C PHE A 97 -3.36 -6.64 5.97
N ASP A 98 -4.07 -5.85 6.77
CA ASP A 98 -5.30 -5.19 6.35
C ASP A 98 -5.00 -3.91 5.52
N LEU A 99 -5.49 -3.86 4.29
CA LEU A 99 -5.39 -2.68 3.42
C LEU A 99 -6.18 -1.47 3.97
N GLY A 100 -7.26 -1.71 4.73
CA GLY A 100 -8.11 -0.66 5.30
C GLY A 100 -7.35 0.34 6.15
N TYR A 101 -6.25 -0.08 6.78
CA TYR A 101 -5.34 0.81 7.50
C TYR A 101 -4.78 1.95 6.63
N HIS A 102 -4.52 1.69 5.34
CA HIS A 102 -3.95 2.67 4.42
C HIS A 102 -5.01 3.63 3.85
N THR A 103 -6.29 3.24 3.87
CA THR A 103 -7.40 4.03 3.32
C THR A 103 -8.26 4.71 4.40
N LYS A 104 -7.98 4.49 5.69
CA LYS A 104 -8.75 5.05 6.83
C LYS A 104 -8.91 6.57 6.86
N HIS A 105 -8.11 7.31 6.11
CA HIS A 105 -8.17 8.79 6.04
C HIS A 105 -8.68 9.31 4.70
N VAL A 106 -9.18 8.44 3.81
CA VAL A 106 -9.75 8.85 2.52
C VAL A 106 -10.88 9.85 2.73
N ASP A 107 -11.83 9.56 3.60
CA ASP A 107 -12.98 10.45 3.88
C ASP A 107 -12.54 11.81 4.41
N THR A 108 -11.53 11.85 5.29
CA THR A 108 -10.95 13.09 5.81
C THR A 108 -10.35 13.95 4.69
N VAL A 109 -9.66 13.32 3.74
CA VAL A 109 -9.07 14.03 2.60
C VAL A 109 -10.16 14.54 1.67
N PHE A 110 -11.19 13.74 1.38
CA PHE A 110 -12.32 14.13 0.53
C PHE A 110 -13.12 15.29 1.13
N ALA A 111 -13.42 15.24 2.43
CA ALA A 111 -14.12 16.33 3.13
C ALA A 111 -13.34 17.66 3.04
N ARG A 112 -12.01 17.61 3.10
CA ARG A 112 -11.18 18.83 2.96
C ARG A 112 -11.19 19.40 1.55
N VAL A 113 -11.29 18.56 0.51
CA VAL A 113 -11.21 18.99 -0.90
C VAL A 113 -12.57 19.47 -1.40
N PHE A 114 -13.65 18.77 -1.05
CA PHE A 114 -14.99 19.03 -1.58
C PHE A 114 -15.95 19.73 -0.60
N GLY A 115 -15.58 19.83 0.69
CA GLY A 115 -16.44 20.33 1.75
C GLY A 115 -17.46 19.28 2.22
N GLU A 116 -18.24 19.64 3.25
CA GLU A 116 -19.56 19.05 3.46
C GLU A 116 -20.50 19.82 2.52
N GLY A 117 -21.11 19.12 1.56
CA GLY A 117 -22.05 19.73 0.61
C GLY A 117 -23.27 20.34 1.27
#